data_AF-A0A3D4MBG8-F1
#
_entry.id   AF-A0A3D4MBG8-F1
#
_cell.length_a   1.000
_cell.length_b   1.000
_cell.length_c   1.000
_cell.angle_alpha   90.00
_cell.angle_beta   90.00
_cell.angle_gamma   90.00
#
_symmetry.space_group_name_H-M   'P 1'
#
loop_
_entity.id
_entity.type
_entity.pdbx_description
1 polymer ?
#
loop_
_entity_poly.entity_id
_entity_poly.type
_entity_poly.pdbx_seq_one_letter_code
_entity_poly.pdbx_strand_id
1 'polypeptide(L)'
;MNIFQEYRNDIVEILTHMSQTGDLPAGLDFTRVTVEPPRDASHGDMSTNAAMVLSKPAGKNPRQLGEMIAEKIKGLDGVTEVAVAGPGFVNFRLDSSAWLATVRNVLSAGI
;
A
#
# COMPACT_ATOMS: atom_id res chain seq x y z
N MET A 1 8.96 6.08 -14.83
CA MET A 1 7.74 6.10 -14.00
C MET A 1 7.64 4.76 -13.29
N ASN A 2 7.51 4.74 -11.97
CA ASN A 2 7.62 3.52 -11.16
C ASN A 2 6.29 3.31 -10.43
N ILE A 3 5.46 2.38 -10.93
CA ILE A 3 4.13 2.06 -10.39
C ILE A 3 4.17 1.73 -8.88
N PHE A 4 5.26 1.15 -8.37
CA PHE A 4 5.43 0.90 -6.93
C PHE A 4 5.54 2.20 -6.13
N GLN A 5 6.19 3.23 -6.69
CA GLN A 5 6.28 4.54 -6.04
C GLN A 5 4.95 5.29 -6.10
N GLU A 6 4.15 5.10 -7.15
CA GLU A 6 2.79 5.65 -7.24
C GLU A 6 1.91 5.09 -6.13
N TYR A 7 1.77 3.76 -6.05
CA TYR A 7 1.00 3.14 -4.95
C TYR A 7 1.59 3.44 -3.57
N ARG A 8 2.91 3.61 -3.44
CA ARG A 8 3.51 4.05 -2.17
C ARG A 8 3.02 5.44 -1.79
N ASN A 9 2.94 6.38 -2.74
CA ASN A 9 2.44 7.73 -2.48
C ASN A 9 0.97 7.70 -2.08
N ASP A 10 0.15 6.93 -2.78
CA ASP A 10 -1.28 6.77 -2.45
C ASP A 10 -1.46 6.21 -1.02
N ILE A 11 -0.65 5.22 -0.64
CA ILE A 11 -0.66 4.65 0.71
C ILE A 11 -0.22 5.70 1.75
N VAL A 12 0.80 6.51 1.46
CA VAL A 12 1.23 7.60 2.35
C VAL A 12 0.14 8.66 2.51
N GLU A 13 -0.60 8.98 1.44
CA GLU A 13 -1.74 9.90 1.51
C GLU A 13 -2.88 9.31 2.37
N ILE A 14 -3.21 8.03 2.18
CA ILE A 14 -4.16 7.30 3.03
C ILE A 14 -3.75 7.39 4.51
N LEU A 15 -2.49 7.11 4.83
CA LEU A 15 -1.98 7.14 6.21
C LEU A 15 -2.00 8.55 6.80
N THR A 16 -1.73 9.56 5.97
CA THR A 16 -1.83 10.97 6.36
C THR A 16 -3.27 11.33 6.70
N HIS A 17 -4.23 10.94 5.86
CA HIS A 17 -5.65 11.16 6.11
C HIS A 17 -6.11 10.42 7.38
N MET A 18 -5.70 9.17 7.59
CA MET A 18 -5.97 8.42 8.83
C MET A 18 -5.43 9.13 10.08
N SER A 19 -4.32 9.84 9.96
CA SER A 19 -3.77 10.63 11.07
C SER A 19 -4.60 11.89 11.34
N GLN A 20 -5.19 12.49 10.30
CA GLN A 20 -6.07 13.66 10.41
C GLN A 20 -7.46 13.32 10.96
N THR A 21 -7.99 12.13 10.65
CA THR A 21 -9.28 11.65 11.17
C THR A 21 -9.20 11.08 12.58
N GLY A 22 -7.99 10.97 13.15
CA GLY A 22 -7.76 10.41 14.49
C GLY A 22 -7.68 8.89 14.53
N ASP A 23 -7.74 8.22 13.38
CA ASP A 23 -7.54 6.77 13.29
C ASP A 23 -6.09 6.39 13.62
N LEU A 24 -5.12 7.24 13.28
CA LEU A 24 -3.70 7.14 13.65
C LEU A 24 -3.24 8.36 14.46
N PRO A 25 -2.23 8.20 15.34
CA PRO A 25 -1.60 9.35 15.98
C PRO A 25 -0.96 10.30 14.97
N ALA A 26 -0.99 11.60 15.26
CA ALA A 26 -0.27 12.60 14.48
C ALA A 26 1.26 12.45 14.66
N GLY A 27 2.03 12.86 13.65
CA GLY A 27 3.49 12.90 13.71
C GLY A 27 4.18 11.54 13.50
N LEU A 28 3.47 10.54 12.97
CA LEU A 28 4.10 9.28 12.56
C LEU A 28 5.06 9.50 11.39
N ASP A 29 6.18 8.78 11.43
CA ASP A 29 7.17 8.75 10.35
C ASP A 29 6.83 7.68 9.31
N PHE A 30 6.48 8.12 8.10
CA PHE A 30 6.16 7.25 6.97
C PHE A 30 7.35 6.95 6.04
N THR A 31 8.55 7.45 6.33
CA THR A 31 9.74 7.23 5.47
C THR A 31 10.07 5.76 5.28
N ARG A 32 9.81 4.94 6.30
CA ARG A 32 10.04 3.48 6.29
C ARG A 32 8.92 2.65 5.66
N VAL A 33 7.83 3.29 5.24
CA VAL A 33 6.77 2.62 4.49
C VAL A 33 7.29 2.30 3.09
N THR A 34 7.15 1.04 2.68
CA THR A 34 7.54 0.58 1.35
C THR A 34 6.36 -0.11 0.65
N VAL A 35 6.44 -0.13 -0.68
CA VAL A 35 5.59 -0.94 -1.56
C VAL A 35 6.52 -1.66 -2.52
N GLU A 36 6.49 -2.99 -2.46
CA GLU A 36 7.44 -3.85 -3.16
C GLU A 36 6.70 -5.11 -3.67
N PRO A 37 7.25 -5.83 -4.66
CA PRO A 37 6.72 -7.13 -5.02
C PRO A 37 6.72 -8.08 -3.81
N PRO A 38 5.65 -8.87 -3.59
CA PRO A 38 5.66 -9.87 -2.53
C PRO A 38 6.72 -10.94 -2.82
N ARG A 39 7.26 -11.54 -1.75
CA ARG A 39 8.22 -12.65 -1.87
C ARG A 39 7.63 -13.87 -2.57
N ASP A 40 6.34 -14.10 -2.36
CA ASP A 40 5.57 -15.17 -2.98
C ASP A 40 4.53 -14.52 -3.90
N ALA A 41 4.60 -14.82 -5.20
CA ALA A 41 3.69 -14.25 -6.20
C ALA A 41 2.22 -14.67 -6.00
N SER A 42 1.94 -15.74 -5.24
CA SER A 42 0.58 -16.10 -4.85
C SER A 42 -0.09 -15.05 -3.96
N HIS A 43 0.69 -14.17 -3.33
CA HIS A 43 0.18 -13.10 -2.48
C HIS A 43 -0.28 -11.86 -3.25
N GLY A 44 -0.19 -11.86 -4.58
CA GLY A 44 -0.60 -10.75 -5.41
C GLY A 44 0.57 -10.08 -6.09
N ASP A 45 0.39 -8.81 -6.41
CA ASP A 45 1.32 -8.06 -7.26
C ASP A 45 2.21 -7.13 -6.44
N MET A 46 1.67 -6.62 -5.34
CA MET A 46 2.35 -5.66 -4.46
C MET A 46 2.11 -6.00 -3.00
N SER A 47 3.05 -5.59 -2.16
CA SER A 47 3.00 -5.73 -0.71
C SER A 47 3.51 -4.46 -0.05
N THR A 48 2.80 -3.99 0.98
CA THR A 48 3.28 -2.92 1.85
C THR A 48 3.56 -3.42 3.27
N ASN A 49 4.63 -2.89 3.86
CA ASN A 49 5.03 -3.12 5.25
C ASN A 49 4.39 -2.13 6.24
N ALA A 50 3.49 -1.24 5.78
CA ALA A 50 3.00 -0.10 6.55
C ALA A 50 2.47 -0.48 7.95
N ALA A 51 1.65 -1.52 8.05
CA ALA A 51 1.10 -1.94 9.34
C ALA A 51 2.20 -2.46 10.29
N MET A 52 3.17 -3.19 9.77
CA MET A 52 4.30 -3.68 10.57
C MET A 52 5.14 -2.53 11.14
N VAL A 53 5.50 -1.53 10.34
CA VAL A 53 6.40 -0.45 10.77
C VAL A 53 5.70 0.63 11.59
N LEU A 54 4.37 0.80 11.44
CA LEU A 54 3.59 1.84 12.11
C LEU A 54 2.84 1.35 13.36
N SER A 55 2.57 0.05 13.50
CA SER A 55 1.79 -0.49 14.64
C SER A 55 2.36 -0.13 16.01
N LYS A 56 3.68 -0.29 16.21
CA LYS A 56 4.36 0.06 17.46
C LYS A 56 4.29 1.55 17.78
N PRO A 57 4.73 2.49 16.91
CA PRO A 57 4.61 3.92 17.20
C PRO A 57 3.15 4.41 17.27
N ALA A 58 2.22 3.73 16.57
CA ALA A 58 0.79 4.03 16.66
C ALA A 58 0.12 3.44 17.91
N GLY A 59 0.80 2.59 18.70
CA GLY A 59 0.23 1.90 19.85
C GLY A 59 -0.91 0.95 19.50
N LYS A 60 -0.92 0.37 18.29
CA LYS A 60 -2.00 -0.49 17.78
C LYS A 60 -1.55 -1.92 17.56
N ASN A 61 -2.51 -2.85 17.58
CA ASN A 61 -2.28 -4.21 17.14
C ASN A 61 -1.90 -4.22 15.63
N PRO A 62 -0.80 -4.87 15.23
CA PRO A 62 -0.35 -4.87 13.83
C PRO A 62 -1.37 -5.43 12.84
N ARG A 63 -2.13 -6.46 13.24
CA ARG A 63 -3.13 -7.08 12.37
C ARG A 63 -4.34 -6.17 12.19
N GLN A 64 -4.85 -5.58 13.27
CA GLN A 64 -5.95 -4.61 13.19
C GLN A 64 -5.57 -3.40 12.34
N LEU A 65 -4.35 -2.88 12.50
CA LEU A 65 -3.85 -1.79 11.65
C LEU A 65 -3.74 -2.24 10.18
N GLY A 66 -3.27 -3.45 9.93
CA GLY A 66 -3.22 -4.04 8.59
C GLY A 66 -4.61 -4.11 7.95
N GLU A 67 -5.63 -4.53 8.70
CA GLU A 67 -7.01 -4.59 8.23
C GLU A 67 -7.57 -3.19 7.90
N MET A 68 -7.32 -2.19 8.77
CA MET A 68 -7.72 -0.80 8.49
C MET A 68 -7.07 -0.24 7.22
N ILE A 69 -5.77 -0.49 7.03
CA ILE A 69 -5.03 -0.07 5.83
C ILE A 69 -5.54 -0.82 4.59
N ALA A 70 -5.79 -2.13 4.72
CA ALA A 70 -6.28 -2.96 3.63
C ALA A 70 -7.63 -2.47 3.09
N GLU A 71 -8.56 -2.08 3.96
CA GLU A 71 -9.85 -1.52 3.55
C GLU A 71 -9.69 -0.20 2.77
N LYS A 72 -8.71 0.63 3.11
CA LYS A 72 -8.42 1.86 2.36
C LYS A 72 -7.77 1.56 1.01
N ILE A 73 -6.82 0.62 0.95
CA ILE A 73 -6.15 0.20 -0.29
C ILE A 73 -7.15 -0.42 -1.27
N LYS A 74 -8.15 -1.16 -0.77
CA LYS A 74 -9.20 -1.75 -1.60
C LYS A 74 -10.04 -0.70 -2.36
N GLY A 75 -10.06 0.54 -1.88
CA GLY A 75 -10.73 1.66 -2.54
C GLY A 75 -9.86 2.41 -3.56
N LEU A 76 -8.59 2.02 -3.74
CA LEU A 76 -7.73 2.63 -4.75
C LEU A 76 -8.09 2.12 -6.15
N ASP A 77 -8.01 3.04 -7.12
CA ASP A 77 -8.11 2.68 -8.53
C ASP A 77 -7.00 1.68 -8.88
N GLY A 78 -7.34 0.70 -9.71
CA GLY A 78 -6.37 -0.32 -10.08
C GLY A 78 -6.35 -1.54 -9.17
N VAL A 79 -6.98 -1.52 -7.98
CA VAL A 79 -6.88 -2.63 -7.00
C VAL A 79 -8.07 -3.59 -7.10
N THR A 80 -7.79 -4.89 -7.20
CA THR A 80 -8.81 -5.95 -7.35
C THR A 80 -8.99 -6.79 -6.09
N GLU A 81 -7.90 -7.06 -5.38
CA GLU A 81 -7.90 -7.85 -4.15
C GLU A 81 -6.89 -7.28 -3.17
N VAL A 82 -7.21 -7.39 -1.88
CA VAL A 82 -6.31 -7.02 -0.77
C VAL A 82 -6.41 -8.07 0.33
N ALA A 83 -5.28 -8.48 0.87
CA ALA A 83 -5.21 -9.45 1.96
C ALA A 83 -4.11 -9.08 2.96
N VAL A 84 -4.40 -9.26 4.25
CA VAL A 84 -3.42 -9.06 5.33
C VAL A 84 -2.72 -10.38 5.62
N ALA A 85 -1.41 -10.40 5.47
CA ALA A 85 -0.57 -11.57 5.73
C ALA A 85 0.27 -11.40 7.01
N GLY A 86 0.32 -12.47 7.80
CA GLY A 86 1.19 -12.60 8.97
C GLY A 86 1.08 -11.42 9.95
N PRO A 87 2.20 -10.83 10.39
CA PRO A 87 2.23 -9.79 11.42
C PRO A 87 1.97 -8.37 10.90
N GLY A 88 1.50 -8.18 9.66
CA GLY A 88 1.16 -6.85 9.14
C GLY A 88 1.75 -6.49 7.78
N PHE A 89 1.96 -7.47 6.90
CA PHE A 89 2.08 -7.18 5.47
C PHE A 89 0.67 -7.05 4.89
N VAL A 90 0.45 -6.04 4.06
CA VAL A 90 -0.79 -5.89 3.31
C VAL A 90 -0.45 -6.12 1.84
N ASN A 91 -0.91 -7.25 1.32
CA ASN A 91 -0.67 -7.64 -0.06
C ASN A 91 -1.90 -7.30 -0.90
N PHE A 92 -1.69 -6.88 -2.14
CA PHE A 92 -2.77 -6.50 -3.04
C PHE A 92 -2.46 -6.86 -4.49
N ARG A 93 -3.53 -7.12 -5.24
CA ARG A 93 -3.49 -7.45 -6.66
C ARG A 93 -4.03 -6.28 -7.46
N LEU A 94 -3.38 -5.98 -8.57
CA LEU A 94 -3.79 -4.93 -9.48
C LEU A 94 -4.62 -5.51 -10.62
N ASP A 95 -5.53 -4.70 -11.15
CA ASP A 95 -6.18 -5.01 -12.41
C ASP A 95 -5.18 -4.91 -13.56
N SER A 96 -5.46 -5.64 -14.65
CA SER A 96 -4.59 -5.66 -15.82
C SER A 96 -4.49 -4.30 -16.51
N SER A 97 -5.47 -3.39 -16.32
CA SER A 97 -5.49 -2.07 -16.91
C SER A 97 -4.52 -1.09 -16.24
N ALA A 98 -4.28 -1.23 -14.93
CA ALA A 98 -3.25 -0.48 -14.19
C ALA A 98 -1.84 -0.78 -14.74
N TRP A 99 -1.58 -2.06 -15.04
CA TRP A 99 -0.35 -2.49 -15.70
C TRP A 99 -0.23 -1.94 -17.13
N LEU A 100 -1.31 -2.01 -17.91
CA LEU A 100 -1.33 -1.50 -19.30
C LEU A 100 -1.14 0.02 -19.37
N ALA A 101 -1.66 0.79 -18.40
CA ALA A 101 -1.41 2.22 -18.31
C ALA A 101 0.08 2.51 -18.14
N THR A 102 0.77 1.76 -17.28
CA THR A 102 2.22 1.89 -17.09
C THR A 102 2.98 1.59 -18.39
N VAL A 103 2.63 0.50 -19.09
CA VAL A 103 3.27 0.14 -20.38
C VAL A 103 3.04 1.23 -21.44
N ARG A 104 1.81 1.74 -21.57
CA ARG A 104 1.49 2.84 -22.51
C ARG A 104 2.30 4.10 -22.20
N ASN A 105 2.48 4.43 -20.93
CA ASN A 105 3.25 5.60 -20.53
C ASN A 105 4.74 5.44 -20.86
N VAL A 106 5.32 4.25 -20.67
CA VAL A 106 6.70 3.96 -21.08
C VAL A 106 6.85 4.07 -22.61
N LEU A 107 5.93 3.48 -23.38
CA LEU A 107 5.94 3.57 -24.84
C LEU A 107 5.77 5.01 -25.35
N SER A 108 4.96 5.83 -24.66
CA SER A 108 4.74 7.24 -25.01
C SER A 108 5.92 8.13 -24.63
N ALA A 109 6.71 7.74 -23.62
CA ALA A 109 7.92 8.45 -23.21
C ALA A 109 9.10 8.27 -24.17
N GLY A 110 8.97 7.43 -25.21
CA GLY A 110 9.95 7.32 -26.29
C GLY A 110 11.28 6.70 -25.88
N ILE A 111 11.24 5.65 -25.06
CA ILE A 111 12.38 4.74 -24.82
C ILE A 111 12.26 3.53 -25.76
#